data_AF-A0A8I5U5N4-F1
#
_entry.id   AF-A0A8I5U5N4-F1
#
_cell.length_a   1.000
_cell.length_b   1.000
_cell.length_c   1.000
_cell.angle_alpha   90.00
_cell.angle_beta   90.00
_cell.angle_gamma   90.00
#
_symmetry.space_group_name_H-M   'P 1'
#
loop_
_entity.id
_entity.type
_entity.pdbx_description
1 polymer ?
#
loop_
_entity_poly.entity_id
_entity_poly.type
_entity_poly.pdbx_seq_one_letter_code
_entity_poly.pdbx_strand_id
1 'polypeptide(L)'
;MELKVWVDGVQRIVCGVTEVTTCQEVVIALAQAIGRTGRYTLIEKWRDTERHLAPHENPIISLNKWGQYASDVQLILRRTGPSLSERPTSDSVARIPERTLYRQSLPPLAKLRPQIDKSIKRREPKRKSLTFTGGAKGLMDIFGKSKETEFKQKVLNNCKTTADELKKLIRLQTEKLQSIEKQLESNEIEIRFWEQKYSSNLEEEIVRLEQKIKRNDVEIEEEEFWENELQIEQENEKQLKDQLQEIRQKITECENKLKDYLAQIRTMESGLEAEKLQREVQEAQVNEEEVKGKIGKVKGEIDIQGQQSLRLENGIKAVERSLGQATKRLQDKEQELEQLTKELRQVNLQQFIQQTGTKVTVLPAEPIEIEASHADIERGTFL
;
A
#
# COMPACT_ATOMS: atom_id res chain seq x y z
N MET A 1 -33.13 18.59 -19.61
CA MET A 1 -32.39 17.77 -20.60
C MET A 1 -31.65 16.65 -19.88
N GLU A 2 -31.25 15.60 -20.60
CA GLU A 2 -30.44 14.50 -20.06
C GLU A 2 -28.99 14.65 -20.53
N LEU A 3 -28.04 14.64 -19.61
CA LEU A 3 -26.62 14.77 -19.92
C LEU A 3 -25.89 13.46 -19.65
N LYS A 4 -25.22 12.92 -20.67
CA LYS A 4 -24.44 11.69 -20.57
C LYS A 4 -23.00 12.02 -20.15
N VAL A 5 -22.58 11.55 -18.98
CA VAL A 5 -21.25 11.81 -18.43
C VAL A 5 -20.59 10.50 -18.03
N TRP A 6 -19.34 10.31 -18.41
CA TRP A 6 -18.49 9.18 -18.04
C TRP A 6 -17.82 9.44 -16.70
N VAL A 7 -18.01 8.53 -15.75
CA VAL A 7 -17.41 8.57 -14.41
C VAL A 7 -16.73 7.23 -14.16
N ASP A 8 -15.41 7.24 -13.93
CA ASP A 8 -14.60 6.04 -13.66
C ASP A 8 -14.83 4.89 -14.68
N GLY A 9 -15.01 5.24 -15.96
CA GLY A 9 -15.25 4.27 -17.04
C GLY A 9 -16.69 3.81 -17.22
N VAL A 10 -17.63 4.29 -16.41
CA VAL A 10 -19.07 3.98 -16.51
C VAL A 10 -19.85 5.22 -16.95
N GLN A 11 -20.73 5.06 -17.93
CA GLN A 11 -21.63 6.14 -18.37
C GLN A 11 -22.78 6.33 -17.37
N ARG A 12 -22.93 7.55 -16.86
CA ARG A 12 -24.04 7.98 -15.99
C ARG A 12 -24.84 9.07 -16.68
N ILE A 13 -26.14 9.12 -16.39
CA ILE A 13 -27.06 10.12 -16.93
C ILE A 13 -27.44 11.07 -15.81
N VAL A 14 -27.21 12.37 -16.02
CA VAL A 14 -27.67 13.43 -15.13
C VAL A 14 -28.99 13.97 -15.68
N CYS A 15 -30.07 13.78 -14.93
CA CYS A 15 -31.38 14.32 -15.25
C CYS A 15 -31.56 15.73 -14.68
N GLY A 16 -32.32 16.58 -15.39
CA GLY A 16 -32.67 17.93 -14.91
C GLY A 16 -31.67 19.04 -15.25
N VAL A 17 -30.68 18.76 -16.10
CA VAL A 17 -29.73 19.79 -16.54
C VAL A 17 -30.42 20.76 -17.50
N THR A 18 -30.18 22.05 -17.30
CA THR A 18 -30.69 23.16 -18.13
C THR A 18 -29.52 23.97 -18.70
N GLU A 19 -29.80 24.89 -19.63
CA GLU A 19 -28.77 25.74 -20.24
C GLU A 19 -28.07 26.68 -19.23
N VAL A 20 -28.73 26.97 -18.11
CA VAL A 20 -28.21 27.82 -17.03
C VAL A 20 -27.36 27.03 -16.03
N THR A 21 -27.52 25.71 -15.98
CA THR A 21 -26.78 24.85 -15.05
C THR A 21 -25.29 24.93 -15.36
N THR A 22 -24.47 25.18 -14.34
CA THR A 22 -23.02 25.33 -14.48
C THR A 22 -22.32 23.97 -14.42
N CYS A 23 -21.10 23.87 -14.96
CA CYS A 23 -20.28 22.67 -14.83
C CYS A 23 -20.01 22.36 -13.37
N GLN A 24 -19.86 23.38 -12.52
CA GLN A 24 -19.73 23.22 -11.07
C GLN A 24 -20.92 22.47 -10.46
N GLU A 25 -22.15 22.87 -10.76
CA GLU A 25 -23.35 22.20 -10.23
C GLU A 25 -23.45 20.74 -10.67
N VAL A 26 -23.18 20.46 -11.95
CA VAL A 26 -23.18 19.09 -12.48
C VAL A 26 -22.09 18.24 -11.81
N VAL A 27 -20.89 18.81 -11.64
CA VAL A 27 -19.77 18.15 -10.98
C VAL A 27 -20.12 17.84 -9.51
N ILE A 28 -20.72 18.78 -8.79
CA ILE A 28 -21.13 18.58 -7.40
C ILE A 28 -22.21 17.50 -7.31
N ALA A 29 -23.24 17.56 -8.16
CA ALA A 29 -24.32 16.57 -8.17
C ALA A 29 -23.78 15.16 -8.47
N LEU A 30 -22.87 15.03 -9.44
CA LEU A 30 -22.21 13.76 -9.73
C LEU A 30 -21.35 13.28 -8.57
N ALA A 31 -20.54 14.16 -7.97
CA ALA A 31 -19.68 13.86 -6.82
C ALA A 31 -20.49 13.39 -5.60
N GLN A 32 -21.62 14.04 -5.33
CA GLN A 32 -22.56 13.66 -4.28
C GLN A 32 -23.21 12.30 -4.58
N ALA A 33 -23.64 12.05 -5.81
CA ALA A 33 -24.26 10.78 -6.21
C ALA A 33 -23.29 9.58 -6.19
N ILE A 34 -21.98 9.82 -6.40
CA ILE A 34 -20.95 8.79 -6.25
C ILE A 34 -20.46 8.65 -4.80
N GLY A 35 -20.90 9.52 -3.88
CA GLY A 35 -20.46 9.50 -2.48
C GLY A 35 -18.98 9.83 -2.28
N ARG A 36 -18.32 10.44 -3.27
CA ARG A 36 -16.90 10.80 -3.23
C ARG A 36 -16.76 12.32 -3.28
N THR A 37 -16.21 12.90 -2.22
CA THR A 37 -15.97 14.34 -2.13
C THR A 37 -14.53 14.67 -2.55
N GLY A 38 -14.35 15.61 -3.47
CA GLY A 38 -13.03 15.99 -3.96
C GLY A 38 -13.09 17.09 -5.01
N ARG A 39 -11.93 17.52 -5.51
CA ARG A 39 -11.85 18.46 -6.64
C ARG A 39 -12.00 17.70 -7.95
N TYR A 40 -13.11 17.94 -8.62
CA TYR A 40 -13.44 17.34 -9.91
C TYR A 40 -13.52 18.43 -10.99
N THR A 41 -13.19 18.06 -12.22
CA THR A 41 -13.34 18.88 -13.42
C THR A 41 -14.07 18.06 -14.48
N LEU A 42 -14.85 18.76 -15.30
CA LEU A 42 -15.59 18.17 -16.40
C LEU A 42 -14.75 18.36 -17.67
N ILE A 43 -14.47 17.27 -18.37
CA ILE A 43 -13.63 17.26 -19.58
C ILE A 43 -14.52 16.91 -20.76
N GLU A 44 -14.43 17.69 -21.83
CA GLU A 44 -15.02 17.36 -23.13
C GLU A 44 -13.96 16.65 -23.96
N LYS A 45 -14.19 15.38 -24.29
CA LYS A 45 -13.33 14.59 -25.15
C LYS A 45 -13.99 14.43 -26.50
N TRP A 46 -13.32 14.90 -27.54
CA TRP A 46 -13.69 14.67 -28.92
C TRP A 46 -12.49 14.06 -29.66
N ARG A 47 -12.64 12.79 -30.08
CA ARG A 47 -11.54 11.99 -30.65
C ARG A 47 -10.29 12.01 -29.74
N ASP A 48 -9.19 12.58 -30.23
CA ASP A 48 -7.92 12.72 -29.51
C ASP A 48 -7.73 14.08 -28.83
N THR A 49 -8.76 14.94 -28.86
CA THR A 49 -8.73 16.28 -28.24
C THR A 49 -9.50 16.26 -26.93
N GLU A 50 -8.82 16.56 -25.83
CA GLU A 50 -9.41 16.72 -24.50
C GLU A 50 -9.38 18.20 -24.09
N ARG A 51 -10.56 18.77 -23.79
CA ARG A 51 -10.71 20.15 -23.32
C ARG A 51 -11.27 20.16 -21.91
N HIS A 52 -10.59 20.83 -21.00
CA HIS A 52 -11.07 21.06 -19.64
C HIS A 52 -12.08 22.21 -19.63
N LEU A 53 -13.26 21.97 -19.05
CA LEU A 53 -14.26 23.00 -18.82
C LEU A 53 -14.01 23.72 -17.51
N ALA A 54 -14.18 25.05 -17.55
CA ALA A 54 -14.09 25.85 -16.35
C ALA A 54 -15.36 25.67 -15.47
N PRO A 55 -15.27 25.84 -14.14
CA PRO A 55 -16.41 25.64 -13.24
C PRO A 55 -17.63 26.51 -13.57
N HIS A 56 -17.39 27.72 -14.08
CA HIS A 56 -18.40 28.71 -14.45
C HIS A 56 -18.94 28.55 -15.89
N GLU A 57 -18.42 27.61 -16.69
CA GLU A 57 -18.98 27.32 -18.02
C GLU A 57 -20.21 26.41 -17.89
N ASN A 58 -21.09 26.42 -18.89
CA ASN A 58 -22.28 25.58 -18.92
C ASN A 58 -22.03 24.37 -19.84
N PRO A 59 -22.25 23.12 -19.38
CA PRO A 59 -21.91 21.94 -20.15
C PRO A 59 -22.80 21.79 -21.40
N ILE A 60 -24.07 22.20 -21.32
CA ILE A 60 -24.99 22.17 -22.47
C ILE A 60 -24.57 23.19 -23.53
N ILE A 61 -24.19 24.40 -23.11
CA ILE A 61 -23.72 25.44 -24.05
C ILE A 61 -22.41 25.02 -24.69
N SER A 62 -21.47 24.46 -23.92
CA SER A 62 -20.21 23.96 -24.47
C SER A 62 -20.40 22.81 -25.45
N LEU A 63 -21.33 21.89 -25.17
CA LEU A 63 -21.68 20.81 -26.07
C LEU A 63 -22.40 21.32 -27.34
N ASN A 64 -23.25 22.34 -27.22
CA ASN A 64 -23.90 23.01 -28.35
C ASN A 64 -22.91 23.74 -29.27
N LYS A 65 -21.75 24.20 -28.77
CA LYS A 65 -20.69 24.81 -29.62
C LYS A 65 -20.15 23.83 -30.67
N TRP A 66 -20.26 22.52 -30.43
CA TRP A 66 -19.87 21.48 -31.39
C TRP A 66 -20.92 21.20 -32.47
N GLY A 67 -22.13 21.74 -32.34
CA GLY A 67 -23.20 21.66 -33.33
C GLY A 67 -23.52 20.21 -33.73
N GLN A 68 -23.36 19.88 -35.01
CA GLN A 68 -23.62 18.52 -35.53
C GLN A 68 -22.72 17.43 -34.95
N TYR A 69 -21.56 17.79 -34.38
CA TYR A 69 -20.63 16.84 -33.76
C TYR A 69 -20.88 16.64 -32.27
N ALA A 70 -21.89 17.31 -31.70
CA ALA A 70 -22.29 17.19 -30.30
C ALA A 70 -22.53 15.74 -29.85
N SER A 71 -23.02 14.87 -30.74
CA SER A 71 -23.26 13.44 -30.46
C SER A 71 -22.00 12.64 -30.20
N ASP A 72 -20.86 13.09 -30.76
CA ASP A 72 -19.59 12.37 -30.72
C ASP A 72 -18.70 12.86 -29.57
N VAL A 73 -19.08 13.96 -28.92
CA VAL A 73 -18.37 14.52 -27.77
C VAL A 73 -18.75 13.74 -26.51
N GLN A 74 -17.73 13.24 -25.80
CA GLN A 74 -17.90 12.56 -24.54
C GLN A 74 -17.55 13.50 -23.39
N LEU A 75 -18.48 13.67 -22.46
CA LEU A 75 -18.22 14.36 -21.21
C LEU A 75 -17.65 13.38 -20.19
N ILE A 76 -16.50 13.69 -19.61
CA ILE A 76 -15.78 12.84 -18.67
C ILE A 76 -15.55 13.60 -17.38
N LEU A 77 -15.99 13.04 -16.26
CA LEU A 77 -15.70 13.58 -14.94
C LEU A 77 -14.31 13.10 -14.51
N ARG A 78 -13.33 14.01 -14.45
CA ARG A 78 -11.98 13.70 -13.97
C ARG A 78 -11.74 14.31 -12.61
N ARG A 79 -11.07 13.57 -11.74
CA ARG A 79 -10.61 14.06 -10.45
C ARG A 79 -9.25 14.76 -10.60
N THR A 80 -9.18 16.02 -10.19
CA THR A 80 -7.99 16.89 -10.35
C THR A 80 -7.28 17.17 -9.03
N GLY A 81 -7.87 16.81 -7.88
CA GLY A 81 -7.24 16.97 -6.57
C GLY A 81 -7.30 15.72 -5.70
N PRO A 82 -6.38 15.59 -4.72
CA PRO A 82 -6.45 14.53 -3.73
C PRO A 82 -7.77 14.66 -2.96
N SER A 83 -8.56 13.58 -2.90
CA SER A 83 -9.69 13.53 -1.95
C SER A 83 -9.13 13.26 -0.56
N LEU A 84 -9.72 13.87 0.45
CA LEU A 84 -9.42 13.62 1.86
C LEU A 84 -9.83 12.21 2.33
N SER A 85 -10.30 11.32 1.45
CA SER A 85 -11.00 10.08 1.85
C SER A 85 -10.60 8.79 1.10
N GLU A 86 -9.63 8.77 0.18
CA GLU A 86 -9.25 7.50 -0.50
C GLU A 86 -7.78 7.13 -0.35
N ARG A 87 -7.54 6.02 0.35
CA ARG A 87 -6.32 5.20 0.27
C ARG A 87 -6.05 4.80 -1.19
N PRO A 88 -4.83 4.91 -1.70
CA PRO A 88 -4.54 4.54 -3.09
C PRO A 88 -4.50 3.02 -3.24
N THR A 89 -5.41 2.46 -4.02
CA THR A 89 -5.24 1.14 -4.61
C THR A 89 -4.26 1.26 -5.77
N SER A 90 -3.17 0.50 -5.70
CA SER A 90 -2.17 0.38 -6.74
C SER A 90 -2.75 -0.33 -7.96
N ASP A 91 -2.95 0.39 -9.06
CA ASP A 91 -2.48 -0.04 -10.39
C ASP A 91 -2.81 1.02 -11.44
N SER A 92 -1.79 1.62 -12.03
CA SER A 92 -1.80 2.17 -13.39
C SER A 92 -0.46 2.85 -13.65
N VAL A 93 0.37 2.17 -14.43
CA VAL A 93 1.55 2.73 -15.08
C VAL A 93 1.10 3.87 -16.00
N ALA A 94 1.56 5.10 -15.75
CA ALA A 94 2.16 5.98 -16.76
C ALA A 94 2.33 7.44 -16.30
N ARG A 95 3.52 7.95 -16.59
CA ARG A 95 3.97 9.35 -16.70
C ARG A 95 3.98 10.18 -15.42
N ILE A 96 5.17 10.16 -14.83
CA ILE A 96 5.81 11.31 -14.17
C ILE A 96 5.50 12.60 -14.96
N PRO A 97 4.86 13.61 -14.38
CA PRO A 97 5.10 14.98 -14.74
C PRO A 97 6.16 15.50 -13.76
N GLU A 98 7.25 15.99 -14.33
CA GLU A 98 8.36 16.61 -13.63
C GLU A 98 7.86 17.56 -12.53
N ARG A 99 8.47 17.42 -11.36
CA ARG A 99 8.31 18.33 -10.24
C ARG A 99 8.79 19.70 -10.71
N THR A 100 7.87 20.59 -11.06
CA THR A 100 8.18 21.99 -11.23
C THR A 100 8.63 22.53 -9.87
N LEU A 101 9.93 22.82 -9.77
CA LEU A 101 10.48 23.71 -8.76
C LEU A 101 9.93 25.12 -9.03
N TYR A 102 8.69 25.37 -8.63
CA TYR A 102 8.14 26.73 -8.58
C TYR A 102 7.28 26.88 -7.33
N ARG A 103 7.90 26.64 -6.18
CA ARG A 103 7.49 27.29 -4.95
C ARG A 103 7.92 28.76 -5.12
N GLN A 104 6.95 29.64 -5.39
CA GLN A 104 7.12 31.06 -5.09
C GLN A 104 7.32 31.16 -3.58
N SER A 105 8.57 31.04 -3.15
CA SER A 105 8.98 31.42 -1.81
C SER A 105 8.87 32.94 -1.71
N LEU A 106 8.18 33.38 -0.66
CA LEU A 106 8.37 34.68 -0.03
C LEU A 106 9.87 35.07 -0.03
N PRO A 107 10.21 36.35 -0.23
CA PRO A 107 11.61 36.79 -0.18
C PRO A 107 12.21 36.45 1.20
N PRO A 108 13.46 35.96 1.27
CA PRO A 108 14.07 35.60 2.54
C PRO A 108 14.43 36.86 3.33
N LEU A 109 13.53 37.27 4.21
CA LEU A 109 13.86 38.14 5.34
C LEU A 109 14.61 37.31 6.37
N ALA A 110 15.95 37.41 6.37
CA ALA A 110 16.78 37.33 7.58
C ALA A 110 18.27 37.29 7.24
N LYS A 111 18.96 38.42 7.37
CA LYS A 111 20.23 38.55 8.12
C LYS A 111 20.44 40.01 8.51
N LEU A 112 19.83 40.45 9.60
CA LEU A 112 20.32 41.59 10.37
C LEU A 112 20.43 41.17 11.83
N ARG A 113 21.64 40.74 12.22
CA ARG A 113 22.06 40.67 13.62
C ARG A 113 22.52 42.07 14.04
N PRO A 114 22.34 42.47 15.32
CA PRO A 114 22.70 43.80 15.79
C PRO A 114 24.22 43.91 15.95
N GLN A 115 24.84 44.83 15.21
CA GLN A 115 26.23 45.19 15.40
C GLN A 115 26.32 46.36 16.38
N ILE A 116 26.74 46.02 17.60
CA ILE A 116 27.14 46.93 18.66
C ILE A 116 28.34 47.78 18.19
N ASP A 117 28.35 49.04 18.65
CA ASP A 117 29.45 50.00 18.70
C ASP A 117 30.18 50.35 17.39
N LYS A 118 29.75 51.47 16.76
CA LYS A 118 30.65 52.56 16.37
C LYS A 118 29.95 53.92 16.54
N SER A 119 30.56 54.74 17.39
CA SER A 119 30.21 56.12 17.74
C SER A 119 29.94 57.03 16.53
N ILE A 120 28.71 57.49 16.36
CA ILE A 120 28.39 58.67 15.55
C ILE A 120 28.21 59.84 16.51
N LYS A 121 29.25 60.67 16.60
CA LYS A 121 29.22 61.94 17.34
C LYS A 121 28.20 62.87 16.66
N ARG A 122 27.07 63.11 17.32
CA ARG A 122 26.20 64.26 17.01
C ARG A 122 27.01 65.54 17.21
N ARG A 123 27.31 66.23 16.12
CA ARG A 123 27.75 67.64 16.16
C ARG A 123 26.52 68.47 16.47
N GLU A 124 26.38 68.89 17.73
CA GLU A 124 25.44 69.93 18.10
C GLU A 124 25.78 71.23 17.35
N PRO A 125 24.79 71.93 16.78
CA PRO A 125 25.00 73.29 16.30
C PRO A 125 25.37 74.18 17.50
N LYS A 126 26.61 74.67 17.52
CA LYS A 126 27.09 75.67 18.47
C LYS A 126 26.15 76.88 18.45
N ARG A 127 25.35 77.04 19.50
CA ARG A 127 24.65 78.29 19.80
C ARG A 127 25.72 79.37 19.97
N LYS A 128 25.86 80.25 18.97
CA LYS A 128 26.52 81.54 19.17
C LYS A 128 25.53 82.45 19.88
N SER A 129 25.42 82.33 21.19
CA SER A 129 24.79 83.36 22.01
C SER A 129 25.75 84.55 22.06
N LEU A 130 25.54 85.52 21.18
CA LEU A 130 26.09 86.86 21.33
C LEU A 130 25.18 87.59 22.33
N THR A 131 25.45 87.40 23.62
CA THR A 131 24.83 88.17 24.70
C THR A 131 25.45 89.56 24.68
N PHE A 132 24.76 90.53 24.08
CA PHE A 132 25.09 91.94 24.26
C PHE A 132 24.66 92.34 25.67
N THR A 133 25.58 92.26 26.64
CA THR A 133 25.40 92.98 27.90
C THR A 133 25.48 94.47 27.58
N GLY A 134 24.31 95.08 27.35
CA GLY A 134 24.15 96.52 27.24
C GLY A 134 24.53 97.18 28.57
N GLY A 135 25.78 97.63 28.64
CA GLY A 135 26.25 98.50 29.71
C GLY A 135 25.50 99.83 29.66
N ALA A 136 24.74 100.12 30.70
CA ALA A 136 24.23 101.45 30.99
C ALA A 136 25.42 102.42 31.15
N LYS A 137 25.74 103.14 30.08
CA LYS A 137 26.69 104.27 30.10
C LYS A 137 25.94 105.56 29.79
N GLY A 138 25.71 106.30 30.86
CA GLY A 138 25.80 107.76 30.94
C GLY A 138 25.23 108.57 29.78
N LEU A 139 23.91 108.77 29.79
CA LEU A 139 23.27 109.88 29.06
C LEU A 139 23.09 111.09 30.00
N MET A 140 24.07 111.35 30.87
CA MET A 140 24.17 112.55 31.71
C MET A 140 25.42 113.41 31.41
N ASP A 141 26.21 113.07 30.39
CA ASP A 141 27.44 113.80 30.05
C ASP A 141 27.34 114.66 28.77
N ILE A 142 26.16 114.74 28.13
CA ILE A 142 25.95 115.56 26.91
C ILE A 142 25.33 116.93 27.24
N PHE A 143 24.62 117.08 28.36
CA PHE A 143 24.02 118.35 28.77
C PHE A 143 24.89 119.11 29.78
N GLY A 144 26.11 119.43 29.36
CA GLY A 144 27.02 120.32 30.05
C GLY A 144 26.61 121.79 29.91
N LYS A 145 26.11 122.35 31.01
CA LYS A 145 26.22 123.75 31.49
C LYS A 145 26.11 124.88 30.45
N SER A 146 24.91 125.44 30.43
CA SER A 146 24.58 126.82 30.07
C SER A 146 25.56 127.84 30.69
N LYS A 147 26.09 128.74 29.86
CA LYS A 147 26.55 130.08 30.27
C LYS A 147 25.74 131.11 29.48
N GLU A 148 24.97 131.87 30.24
CA GLU A 148 24.22 133.04 29.83
C GLU A 148 25.18 134.17 29.43
N THR A 149 24.95 134.78 28.27
CA THR A 149 25.10 136.23 27.99
C THR A 149 24.83 136.48 26.50
N GLU A 150 23.59 136.87 26.18
CA GLU A 150 23.12 137.77 25.12
C GLU A 150 21.67 137.39 24.79
N PHE A 151 20.81 137.92 25.65
CA PHE A 151 19.40 137.64 25.76
C PHE A 151 18.62 138.18 24.54
N LYS A 152 17.77 137.30 24.00
CA LYS A 152 16.50 137.55 23.29
C LYS A 152 16.42 137.54 21.76
N GLN A 153 17.50 137.34 20.98
CA GLN A 153 17.33 137.17 19.51
C GLN A 153 18.10 136.01 18.86
N LYS A 154 19.19 135.51 19.48
CA LYS A 154 19.97 134.36 18.95
C LYS A 154 19.55 133.01 19.56
N VAL A 155 18.99 133.00 20.77
CA VAL A 155 18.46 131.80 21.44
C VAL A 155 17.23 131.25 20.72
N LEU A 156 16.39 132.12 20.13
CA LEU A 156 15.22 131.70 19.36
C LEU A 156 15.62 130.98 18.07
N ASN A 157 16.71 131.39 17.41
CA ASN A 157 17.20 130.74 16.19
C ASN A 157 17.97 129.44 16.49
N ASN A 158 18.82 129.40 17.52
CA ASN A 158 19.52 128.16 17.90
C ASN A 158 18.59 127.10 18.54
N CYS A 159 17.56 127.51 19.29
CA CYS A 159 16.55 126.59 19.81
C CYS A 159 15.66 126.03 18.70
N LYS A 160 15.37 126.84 17.66
CA LYS A 160 14.69 126.37 16.44
C LYS A 160 15.55 125.39 15.64
N THR A 161 16.85 125.67 15.43
CA THR A 161 17.73 124.74 14.70
C THR A 161 17.96 123.43 15.43
N THR A 162 18.17 123.45 16.76
CA THR A 162 18.30 122.24 17.58
C THR A 162 16.99 121.44 17.69
N ALA A 163 15.84 122.12 17.79
CA ALA A 163 14.53 121.46 17.73
C ALA A 163 14.26 120.84 16.36
N ASP A 164 14.68 121.49 15.26
CA ASP A 164 14.53 120.95 13.91
C ASP A 164 15.52 119.82 13.61
N GLU A 165 16.72 119.84 14.19
CA GLU A 165 17.67 118.71 14.19
C GLU A 165 17.13 117.52 14.97
N LEU A 166 16.53 117.74 16.15
CA LEU A 166 15.85 116.68 16.91
C LEU A 166 14.65 116.12 16.15
N LYS A 167 13.83 116.94 15.48
CA LYS A 167 12.75 116.45 14.60
C LYS A 167 13.29 115.64 13.41
N LYS A 168 14.43 116.03 12.84
CA LYS A 168 15.11 115.24 11.79
C LYS A 168 15.60 113.91 12.36
N LEU A 169 16.20 113.91 13.54
CA LEU A 169 16.66 112.70 14.21
C LEU A 169 15.50 111.77 14.60
N ILE A 170 14.41 112.31 15.13
CA ILE A 170 13.19 111.55 15.44
C ILE A 170 12.63 110.94 14.16
N ARG A 171 12.54 111.70 13.05
CA ARG A 171 12.12 111.16 11.75
C ARG A 171 13.02 110.01 11.29
N LEU A 172 14.34 110.20 11.33
CA LEU A 172 15.31 109.17 10.97
C LEU A 172 15.20 107.94 11.88
N GLN A 173 14.97 108.13 13.18
CA GLN A 173 14.76 107.05 14.15
C GLN A 173 13.44 106.33 13.90
N THR A 174 12.35 107.04 13.59
CA THR A 174 11.06 106.44 13.25
C THR A 174 11.13 105.65 11.95
N GLU A 175 11.83 106.16 10.94
CA GLU A 175 12.07 105.46 9.67
C GLU A 175 12.93 104.21 9.89
N LYS A 176 13.96 104.30 10.73
CA LYS A 176 14.81 103.14 11.09
C LYS A 176 14.04 102.09 11.88
N LEU A 177 13.19 102.49 12.83
CA LEU A 177 12.31 101.57 13.56
C LEU A 177 11.32 100.89 12.62
N GLN A 178 10.66 101.64 11.73
CA GLN A 178 9.77 101.07 10.71
C GLN A 178 10.47 100.09 9.78
N SER A 179 11.74 100.34 9.44
CA SER A 179 12.55 99.39 8.66
C SER A 179 12.82 98.09 9.42
N ILE A 180 13.17 98.19 10.71
CA ILE A 180 13.40 97.03 11.58
C ILE A 180 12.09 96.26 11.83
N GLU A 181 10.97 96.95 12.03
CA GLU A 181 9.64 96.33 12.19
C GLU A 181 9.26 95.52 10.93
N LYS A 182 9.47 96.08 9.73
CA LYS A 182 9.25 95.34 8.48
C LYS A 182 10.17 94.13 8.34
N GLN A 183 11.44 94.24 8.77
CA GLN A 183 12.37 93.11 8.77
C GLN A 183 11.96 92.04 9.79
N LEU A 184 11.50 92.44 10.98
CA LEU A 184 10.97 91.53 11.99
C LEU A 184 9.74 90.78 11.43
N GLU A 185 8.79 91.50 10.84
CA GLU A 185 7.59 90.92 10.22
C GLU A 185 7.96 89.95 9.09
N SER A 186 8.92 90.30 8.23
CA SER A 186 9.44 89.38 7.20
C SER A 186 10.06 88.11 7.81
N ASN A 187 10.84 88.24 8.87
CA ASN A 187 11.45 87.09 9.55
C ASN A 187 10.41 86.24 10.28
N GLU A 188 9.38 86.84 10.87
CA GLU A 188 8.27 86.13 11.50
C GLU A 188 7.47 85.32 10.47
N ILE A 189 7.22 85.88 9.29
CA ILE A 189 6.59 85.16 8.18
C ILE A 189 7.46 83.98 7.73
N GLU A 190 8.77 84.17 7.60
CA GLU A 190 9.71 83.10 7.24
C GLU A 190 9.74 81.99 8.30
N ILE A 191 9.77 82.33 9.59
CA ILE A 191 9.71 81.36 10.69
C ILE A 191 8.41 80.53 10.59
N ARG A 192 7.25 81.18 10.47
CA ARG A 192 5.97 80.47 10.34
C ARG A 192 5.93 79.58 9.11
N PHE A 193 6.49 80.03 7.98
CA PHE A 193 6.59 79.24 6.77
C PHE A 193 7.40 77.95 6.99
N TRP A 194 8.57 78.06 7.63
CA TRP A 194 9.41 76.90 7.91
C TRP A 194 8.80 75.97 8.96
N GLU A 195 8.15 76.51 10.00
CA GLU A 195 7.43 75.74 10.99
C GLU A 195 6.27 74.96 10.36
N GLN A 196 5.47 75.61 9.51
CA GLN A 196 4.37 74.95 8.80
C GLN A 196 4.87 73.89 7.82
N LYS A 197 5.95 74.18 7.08
CA LYS A 197 6.54 73.22 6.13
C LYS A 197 7.11 72.01 6.86
N TYR A 198 7.79 72.21 7.99
CA TYR A 198 8.38 71.12 8.76
C TYR A 198 7.32 70.29 9.50
N SER A 199 6.31 70.94 10.09
CA SER A 199 5.16 70.24 10.70
C SER A 199 4.39 69.42 9.68
N SER A 200 4.06 69.98 8.51
CA SER A 200 3.36 69.22 7.45
C SER A 200 4.18 68.01 6.98
N ASN A 201 5.50 68.17 6.79
CA ASN A 201 6.37 67.06 6.41
C ASN A 201 6.46 65.98 7.50
N LEU A 202 6.49 66.38 8.78
CA LEU A 202 6.50 65.44 9.90
C LEU A 202 5.17 64.71 10.04
N GLU A 203 4.04 65.42 9.90
CA GLU A 203 2.70 64.83 9.92
C GLU A 203 2.53 63.80 8.80
N GLU A 204 2.97 64.12 7.59
CA GLU A 204 2.99 63.17 6.48
C GLU A 204 3.83 61.92 6.79
N GLU A 205 5.01 62.11 7.38
CA GLU A 205 5.91 61.00 7.72
C GLU A 205 5.34 60.14 8.87
N ILE A 206 4.72 60.76 9.87
CA ILE A 206 4.01 60.05 10.95
C ILE A 206 2.89 59.19 10.35
N VAL A 207 2.06 59.76 9.47
CA VAL A 207 0.98 59.00 8.81
C VAL A 207 1.53 57.85 7.97
N ARG A 208 2.65 58.04 7.25
CA ARG A 208 3.31 56.95 6.50
C ARG A 208 3.79 55.84 7.42
N LEU A 209 4.41 56.18 8.55
CA LEU A 209 4.89 55.22 9.53
C LEU A 209 3.75 54.49 10.23
N GLU A 210 2.67 55.19 10.61
CA GLU A 210 1.48 54.56 11.19
C GLU A 210 0.83 53.59 10.21
N GLN A 211 0.73 53.94 8.93
CA GLN A 211 0.24 53.00 7.92
C GLN A 211 1.17 51.80 7.77
N LYS A 212 2.49 51.98 7.90
CA LYS A 212 3.44 50.87 7.86
C LYS A 212 3.30 49.97 9.07
N ILE A 213 3.14 50.53 10.27
CA ILE A 213 2.88 49.78 11.50
C ILE A 213 1.61 48.96 11.33
N LYS A 214 0.51 49.56 10.88
CA LYS A 214 -0.75 48.83 10.63
C LYS A 214 -0.60 47.67 9.64
N ARG A 215 0.22 47.82 8.59
CA ARG A 215 0.50 46.72 7.65
C ARG A 215 1.30 45.62 8.32
N ASN A 216 2.35 46.00 9.05
CA ASN A 216 3.17 45.05 9.80
C ASN A 216 2.34 44.31 10.85
N ASP A 217 1.42 44.98 11.54
CA ASP A 217 0.54 44.35 12.54
C ASP A 217 -0.34 43.27 11.90
N VAL A 218 -0.93 43.55 10.72
CA VAL A 218 -1.70 42.56 9.95
C VAL A 218 -0.81 41.39 9.48
N GLU A 219 0.41 41.69 9.00
CA GLU A 219 1.36 40.65 8.59
C GLU A 219 1.73 39.74 9.77
N ILE A 220 1.93 40.29 10.97
CA ILE A 220 2.19 39.52 12.20
C ILE A 220 0.98 38.65 12.57
N GLU A 221 -0.24 39.21 12.54
CA GLU A 221 -1.46 38.43 12.83
C GLU A 221 -1.65 37.27 11.83
N GLU A 222 -1.34 37.49 10.54
CA GLU A 222 -1.35 36.44 9.53
C GLU A 222 -0.28 35.37 9.81
N GLU A 223 0.94 35.77 10.16
CA GLU A 223 2.02 34.84 10.53
C GLU A 223 1.61 33.98 11.75
N GLU A 224 1.07 34.59 12.80
CA GLU A 224 0.57 33.89 13.99
C GLU A 224 -0.56 32.91 13.64
N PHE A 225 -1.47 33.31 12.75
CA PHE A 225 -2.52 32.42 12.25
C PHE A 225 -1.93 31.18 11.55
N TRP A 226 -0.96 31.37 10.66
CA TRP A 226 -0.33 30.26 9.94
C TRP A 226 0.53 29.39 10.85
N GLU A 227 1.17 29.94 11.87
CA GLU A 227 1.89 29.17 12.89
C GLU A 227 0.93 28.26 13.67
N ASN A 228 -0.23 28.78 14.06
CA ASN A 228 -1.27 28.01 14.74
C ASN A 228 -1.83 26.89 13.83
N GLU A 229 -2.16 27.21 12.58
CA GLU A 229 -2.67 26.21 11.62
C GLU A 229 -1.62 25.13 11.35
N LEU A 230 -0.34 25.51 11.23
CA LEU A 230 0.77 24.58 11.09
C LEU A 230 0.90 23.66 12.31
N GLN A 231 0.77 24.19 13.53
CA GLN A 231 0.83 23.39 14.75
C GLN A 231 -0.33 22.38 14.80
N ILE A 232 -1.55 22.81 14.47
CA ILE A 232 -2.72 21.93 14.40
C ILE A 232 -2.46 20.78 13.41
N GLU A 233 -1.96 21.09 12.22
CA GLU A 233 -1.63 20.08 11.21
C GLU A 233 -0.51 19.14 11.67
N GLN A 234 0.50 19.63 12.39
CA GLN A 234 1.54 18.77 12.97
C GLN A 234 0.98 17.81 14.04
N GLU A 235 0.07 18.28 14.89
CA GLU A 235 -0.61 17.45 15.87
C GLU A 235 -1.53 16.42 15.20
N ASN A 236 -2.27 16.81 14.17
CA ASN A 236 -3.09 15.93 13.34
C ASN A 236 -2.23 14.85 12.66
N GLU A 237 -1.11 15.23 12.06
CA GLU A 237 -0.17 14.30 11.42
C GLU A 237 0.37 13.30 12.45
N LYS A 238 0.71 13.76 13.66
CA LYS A 238 1.16 12.89 14.74
C LYS A 238 0.08 11.89 15.16
N GLN A 239 -1.16 12.36 15.37
CA GLN A 239 -2.29 11.47 15.71
C GLN A 239 -2.54 10.43 14.62
N LEU A 240 -2.49 10.82 13.35
CA LEU A 240 -2.63 9.89 12.22
C LEU A 240 -1.49 8.87 12.15
N LYS A 241 -0.25 9.28 12.44
CA LYS A 241 0.90 8.37 12.56
C LYS A 241 0.72 7.36 13.69
N ASP A 242 0.25 7.81 14.85
CA ASP A 242 0.00 6.94 16.00
C ASP A 242 -1.10 5.91 15.70
N GLN A 243 -2.22 6.35 15.09
CA GLN A 243 -3.29 5.44 14.64
C GLN A 243 -2.79 4.43 13.59
N LEU A 244 -1.95 4.88 12.66
CA LEU A 244 -1.37 4.01 11.64
C LEU A 244 -0.42 2.98 12.27
N GLN A 245 0.36 3.38 13.28
CA GLN A 245 1.21 2.47 14.04
C GLN A 245 0.37 1.44 14.82
N GLU A 246 -0.73 1.86 15.46
CA GLU A 246 -1.65 0.97 16.17
C GLU A 246 -2.27 -0.07 15.22
N ILE A 247 -2.73 0.35 14.04
CA ILE A 247 -3.27 -0.58 13.03
C ILE A 247 -2.18 -1.54 12.54
N ARG A 248 -0.96 -1.05 12.30
CA ARG A 248 0.17 -1.92 11.91
C ARG A 248 0.46 -2.96 12.99
N GLN A 249 0.44 -2.57 14.26
CA GLN A 249 0.62 -3.50 15.37
C GLN A 249 -0.51 -4.54 15.44
N LYS A 250 -1.77 -4.13 15.28
CA LYS A 250 -2.90 -5.08 15.22
C LYS A 250 -2.77 -6.05 14.05
N ILE A 251 -2.26 -5.60 12.90
CA ILE A 251 -2.00 -6.47 11.75
C ILE A 251 -0.90 -7.47 12.08
N THR A 252 0.23 -7.05 12.64
CA THR A 252 1.33 -7.98 12.98
C THR A 252 0.91 -8.98 14.06
N GLU A 253 0.07 -8.58 15.02
CA GLU A 253 -0.55 -9.48 15.99
C GLU A 253 -1.45 -10.52 15.32
N CYS A 254 -2.30 -10.11 14.37
CA CYS A 254 -3.13 -11.02 13.59
C CYS A 254 -2.30 -11.97 12.72
N GLU A 255 -1.24 -11.47 12.09
CA GLU A 255 -0.30 -12.29 11.30
C GLU A 255 0.41 -13.33 12.17
N ASN A 256 0.82 -12.97 13.39
CA ASN A 256 1.44 -13.90 14.32
C ASN A 256 0.44 -14.97 14.78
N LYS A 257 -0.79 -14.58 15.16
CA LYS A 257 -1.86 -15.55 15.49
C LYS A 257 -2.14 -16.50 14.33
N LEU A 258 -2.15 -15.99 13.09
CA LEU A 258 -2.31 -16.83 11.90
C LEU A 258 -1.16 -17.82 11.74
N LYS A 259 0.10 -17.39 11.94
CA LYS A 259 1.27 -18.26 11.92
C LYS A 259 1.18 -19.34 13.01
N ASP A 260 0.70 -18.99 14.20
CA ASP A 260 0.50 -19.95 15.29
C ASP A 260 -0.57 -20.98 14.93
N TYR A 261 -1.70 -20.56 14.37
CA TYR A 261 -2.72 -21.49 13.88
C TYR A 261 -2.20 -22.38 12.75
N LEU A 262 -1.43 -21.83 11.81
CA LEU A 262 -0.79 -22.63 10.76
C LEU A 262 0.20 -23.64 11.32
N ALA A 263 0.99 -23.27 12.35
CA ALA A 263 1.89 -24.19 13.02
C ALA A 263 1.11 -25.30 13.74
N GLN A 264 0.02 -24.96 14.44
CA GLN A 264 -0.86 -25.94 15.08
C GLN A 264 -1.46 -26.91 14.06
N ILE A 265 -1.98 -26.41 12.94
CA ILE A 265 -2.51 -27.25 11.84
C ILE A 265 -1.42 -28.20 11.33
N ARG A 266 -0.21 -27.71 11.05
CA ARG A 266 0.91 -28.55 10.61
C ARG A 266 1.29 -29.63 11.62
N THR A 267 1.27 -29.32 12.92
CA THR A 267 1.54 -30.32 13.97
C THR A 267 0.42 -31.37 14.07
N MET A 268 -0.83 -30.97 13.84
CA MET A 268 -1.94 -31.92 13.79
C MET A 268 -1.89 -32.79 12.54
N GLU A 269 -1.58 -32.21 11.38
CA GLU A 269 -1.41 -32.93 10.12
C GLU A 269 -0.29 -33.98 10.23
N SER A 270 0.87 -33.60 10.75
CA SER A 270 1.97 -34.56 10.96
C SER A 270 1.62 -35.63 11.99
N GLY A 271 0.87 -35.28 13.04
CA GLY A 271 0.34 -36.23 14.00
C GLY A 271 -0.63 -37.25 13.38
N LEU A 272 -1.55 -36.78 12.53
CA LEU A 272 -2.51 -37.64 11.81
C LEU A 272 -1.80 -38.54 10.79
N GLU A 273 -0.80 -38.03 10.07
CA GLU A 273 0.02 -38.83 9.15
C GLU A 273 0.79 -39.92 9.89
N ALA A 274 1.41 -39.59 11.04
CA ALA A 274 2.11 -40.56 11.87
C ALA A 274 1.15 -41.62 12.42
N GLU A 275 -0.04 -41.23 12.89
CA GLU A 275 -1.07 -42.17 13.36
C GLU A 275 -1.57 -43.06 12.22
N LYS A 276 -1.77 -42.51 11.02
CA LYS A 276 -2.15 -43.29 9.83
C LYS A 276 -1.09 -44.32 9.48
N LEU A 277 0.18 -43.93 9.44
CA LEU A 277 1.28 -44.86 9.16
C LEU A 277 1.38 -45.95 10.24
N GLN A 278 1.22 -45.57 11.51
CA GLN A 278 1.20 -46.54 12.62
C GLN A 278 0.02 -47.52 12.48
N ARG A 279 -1.17 -47.04 12.10
CA ARG A 279 -2.34 -47.88 11.84
C ARG A 279 -2.12 -48.83 10.67
N GLU A 280 -1.54 -48.35 9.57
CA GLU A 280 -1.16 -49.19 8.42
C GLU A 280 -0.14 -50.28 8.81
N VAL A 281 0.89 -49.94 9.60
CA VAL A 281 1.86 -50.93 10.11
C VAL A 281 1.19 -51.96 11.02
N GLN A 282 0.29 -51.52 11.89
CA GLN A 282 -0.40 -52.41 12.83
C GLN A 282 -1.42 -53.32 12.13
N GLU A 283 -2.15 -52.80 11.15
CA GLU A 283 -3.00 -53.60 10.25
C GLU A 283 -2.17 -54.59 9.42
N ALA A 284 -1.00 -54.18 8.90
CA ALA A 284 -0.09 -55.07 8.20
C ALA A 284 0.43 -56.20 9.11
N GLN A 285 0.80 -55.89 10.36
CA GLN A 285 1.20 -56.91 11.35
C GLN A 285 0.07 -57.87 11.68
N VAL A 286 -1.16 -57.38 11.93
CA VAL A 286 -2.32 -58.24 12.20
C VAL A 286 -2.63 -59.13 10.99
N ASN A 287 -2.58 -58.59 9.78
CA ASN A 287 -2.74 -59.38 8.55
C ASN A 287 -1.64 -60.42 8.39
N GLU A 288 -0.38 -60.08 8.69
CA GLU A 288 0.75 -61.01 8.64
C GLU A 288 0.58 -62.14 9.67
N GLU A 289 0.17 -61.82 10.90
CA GLU A 289 -0.13 -62.81 11.94
C GLU A 289 -1.34 -63.69 11.58
N GLU A 290 -2.39 -63.12 10.99
CA GLU A 290 -3.56 -63.89 10.54
C GLU A 290 -3.18 -64.85 9.41
N VAL A 291 -2.39 -64.39 8.43
CA VAL A 291 -1.86 -65.24 7.35
C VAL A 291 -0.97 -66.34 7.93
N LYS A 292 -0.07 -66.02 8.86
CA LYS A 292 0.77 -67.01 9.54
C LYS A 292 -0.03 -68.03 10.33
N GLY A 293 -1.11 -67.60 10.99
CA GLY A 293 -2.05 -68.47 11.69
C GLY A 293 -2.80 -69.40 10.73
N LYS A 294 -3.30 -68.88 9.60
CA LYS A 294 -3.93 -69.70 8.54
C LYS A 294 -2.95 -70.71 7.96
N ILE A 295 -1.71 -70.31 7.66
CA ILE A 295 -0.64 -71.21 7.20
C ILE A 295 -0.38 -72.31 8.24
N GLY A 296 -0.32 -71.97 9.52
CA GLY A 296 -0.16 -72.95 10.61
C GLY A 296 -1.28 -73.98 10.65
N LYS A 297 -2.54 -73.55 10.48
CA LYS A 297 -3.70 -74.47 10.41
C LYS A 297 -3.62 -75.41 9.21
N VAL A 298 -3.36 -74.87 8.02
CA VAL A 298 -3.19 -75.67 6.79
C VAL A 298 -2.04 -76.66 6.93
N LYS A 299 -0.93 -76.25 7.54
CA LYS A 299 0.20 -77.15 7.80
C LYS A 299 -0.19 -78.30 8.74
N GLY A 300 -0.95 -78.02 9.80
CA GLY A 300 -1.48 -79.05 10.70
C GLY A 300 -2.46 -80.00 10.00
N GLU A 301 -3.34 -79.48 9.15
CA GLU A 301 -4.26 -80.29 8.33
C GLU A 301 -3.48 -81.20 7.36
N ILE A 302 -2.45 -80.68 6.69
CA ILE A 302 -1.55 -81.46 5.82
C ILE A 302 -0.85 -82.55 6.62
N ASP A 303 -0.34 -82.27 7.83
CA ASP A 303 0.32 -83.29 8.66
C ASP A 303 -0.66 -84.40 9.08
N ILE A 304 -1.89 -84.04 9.45
CA ILE A 304 -2.95 -85.02 9.79
C ILE A 304 -3.31 -85.84 8.56
N GLN A 305 -3.50 -85.20 7.40
CA GLN A 305 -3.79 -85.88 6.14
C GLN A 305 -2.62 -86.78 5.72
N GLY A 306 -1.38 -86.35 5.94
CA GLY A 306 -0.17 -87.13 5.75
C GLY A 306 -0.16 -88.38 6.64
N GLN A 307 -0.50 -88.24 7.93
CA GLN A 307 -0.65 -89.39 8.84
C GLN A 307 -1.77 -90.34 8.40
N GLN A 308 -2.91 -89.82 7.93
CA GLN A 308 -4.00 -90.63 7.38
C GLN A 308 -3.56 -91.38 6.11
N SER A 309 -2.85 -90.70 5.20
CA SER A 309 -2.30 -91.32 4.00
C SER A 309 -1.31 -92.43 4.35
N LEU A 310 -0.44 -92.21 5.34
CA LEU A 310 0.51 -93.22 5.81
C LEU A 310 -0.22 -94.43 6.43
N ARG A 311 -1.30 -94.20 7.18
CA ARG A 311 -2.16 -95.29 7.72
C ARG A 311 -2.81 -96.09 6.61
N LEU A 312 -3.36 -95.41 5.60
CA LEU A 312 -3.96 -96.05 4.43
C LEU A 312 -2.91 -96.84 3.64
N GLU A 313 -1.71 -96.28 3.42
CA GLU A 313 -0.59 -96.96 2.76
C GLU A 313 -0.18 -98.23 3.50
N ASN A 314 -0.07 -98.17 4.83
CA ASN A 314 0.19 -99.36 5.65
C ASN A 314 -0.94 -100.39 5.55
N GLY A 315 -2.20 -99.94 5.46
CA GLY A 315 -3.36 -100.78 5.20
C GLY A 315 -3.28 -101.46 3.84
N ILE A 316 -2.97 -100.70 2.77
CA ILE A 316 -2.77 -101.22 1.41
C ILE A 316 -1.65 -102.27 1.42
N LYS A 317 -0.49 -101.98 2.02
CA LYS A 317 0.62 -102.96 2.15
C LYS A 317 0.20 -104.23 2.90
N ALA A 318 -0.68 -104.13 3.89
CA ALA A 318 -1.20 -105.29 4.60
C ALA A 318 -2.16 -106.13 3.73
N VAL A 319 -3.05 -105.45 2.99
CA VAL A 319 -3.95 -106.10 2.02
C VAL A 319 -3.15 -106.76 0.91
N GLU A 320 -2.15 -106.08 0.33
CA GLU A 320 -1.23 -106.65 -0.67
C GLU A 320 -0.55 -107.92 -0.17
N ARG A 321 -0.04 -107.93 1.07
CA ARG A 321 0.53 -109.14 1.71
C ARG A 321 -0.51 -110.26 1.84
N SER A 322 -1.73 -109.94 2.28
CA SER A 322 -2.79 -110.94 2.43
C SER A 322 -3.25 -111.51 1.08
N LEU A 323 -3.33 -110.65 0.06
CA LEU A 323 -3.64 -111.01 -1.31
C LEU A 323 -2.54 -111.92 -1.87
N GLY A 324 -1.27 -111.55 -1.73
CA GLY A 324 -0.14 -112.38 -2.15
C GLY A 324 -0.15 -113.77 -1.48
N GLN A 325 -0.52 -113.86 -0.20
CA GLN A 325 -0.70 -115.15 0.46
C GLN A 325 -1.91 -115.94 -0.07
N ALA A 326 -3.03 -115.29 -0.36
CA ALA A 326 -4.21 -115.92 -0.95
C ALA A 326 -3.91 -116.43 -2.37
N THR A 327 -3.23 -115.64 -3.20
CA THR A 327 -2.77 -116.04 -4.54
C THR A 327 -1.85 -117.25 -4.47
N LYS A 328 -0.91 -117.29 -3.50
CA LYS A 328 -0.05 -118.47 -3.31
C LYS A 328 -0.86 -119.72 -2.94
N ARG A 329 -1.82 -119.62 -2.02
CA ARG A 329 -2.70 -120.75 -1.67
C ARG A 329 -3.54 -121.20 -2.86
N LEU A 330 -3.99 -120.27 -3.70
CA LEU A 330 -4.73 -120.58 -4.92
C LEU A 330 -3.84 -121.34 -5.90
N GLN A 331 -2.60 -120.89 -6.09
CA GLN A 331 -1.62 -121.59 -6.92
C GLN A 331 -1.30 -123.00 -6.39
N ASP A 332 -1.12 -123.16 -5.06
CA ASP A 332 -0.93 -124.48 -4.44
C ASP A 332 -2.15 -125.39 -4.68
N LYS A 333 -3.37 -124.86 -4.58
CA LYS A 333 -4.61 -125.58 -4.88
C LYS A 333 -4.77 -125.91 -6.36
N GLU A 334 -4.32 -125.04 -7.26
CA GLU A 334 -4.29 -125.28 -8.69
C GLU A 334 -3.32 -126.41 -9.04
N GLN A 335 -2.14 -126.45 -8.40
CA GLN A 335 -1.20 -127.57 -8.52
C GLN A 335 -1.79 -128.87 -7.98
N GLU A 336 -2.48 -128.86 -6.83
CA GLU A 336 -3.22 -130.02 -6.33
C GLU A 336 -4.32 -130.46 -7.31
N LEU A 337 -5.07 -129.53 -7.89
CA LEU A 337 -6.07 -129.84 -8.92
C LEU A 337 -5.44 -130.43 -10.18
N GLU A 338 -4.28 -129.92 -10.61
CA GLU A 338 -3.55 -130.48 -11.74
C GLU A 338 -3.03 -131.89 -11.43
N GLN A 339 -2.55 -132.13 -10.22
CA GLN A 339 -2.13 -133.44 -9.71
C GLN A 339 -3.31 -134.42 -9.71
N LEU A 340 -4.44 -134.03 -9.11
CA LEU A 340 -5.67 -134.82 -9.10
C LEU A 340 -6.23 -135.04 -10.51
N THR A 341 -6.07 -134.07 -11.42
CA THR A 341 -6.47 -134.22 -12.84
C THR A 341 -5.55 -135.21 -13.55
N LYS A 342 -4.24 -135.21 -13.25
CA LYS A 342 -3.29 -136.21 -13.75
C LYS A 342 -3.64 -137.60 -13.21
N GLU A 343 -3.93 -137.72 -11.92
CA GLU A 343 -4.40 -138.97 -11.30
C GLU A 343 -5.73 -139.43 -11.89
N LEU A 344 -6.69 -138.52 -12.09
CA LEU A 344 -7.97 -138.82 -12.71
C LEU A 344 -7.80 -139.27 -14.17
N ARG A 345 -6.91 -138.62 -14.95
CA ARG A 345 -6.56 -139.08 -16.31
C ARG A 345 -5.87 -140.44 -16.27
N GLN A 346 -5.00 -140.69 -15.29
CA GLN A 346 -4.33 -141.97 -15.12
C GLN A 346 -5.32 -143.09 -14.77
N VAL A 347 -6.26 -142.83 -13.85
CA VAL A 347 -7.35 -143.73 -13.50
C VAL A 347 -8.30 -143.94 -14.68
N ASN A 348 -8.69 -142.88 -15.38
CA ASN A 348 -9.52 -142.98 -16.59
C ASN A 348 -8.79 -143.73 -17.72
N LEU A 349 -7.48 -143.56 -17.88
CA LEU A 349 -6.67 -144.31 -18.85
C LEU A 349 -6.55 -145.78 -18.44
N GLN A 350 -6.36 -146.08 -17.15
CA GLN A 350 -6.44 -147.44 -16.62
C GLN A 350 -7.82 -148.06 -16.87
N GLN A 351 -8.89 -147.30 -16.64
CA GLN A 351 -10.27 -147.73 -16.89
C GLN A 351 -10.54 -147.93 -18.39
N PHE A 352 -9.98 -147.08 -19.26
CA PHE A 352 -10.04 -147.23 -20.71
C PHE A 352 -9.29 -148.49 -21.17
N ILE A 353 -8.07 -148.72 -20.71
CA ILE A 353 -7.29 -149.93 -21.00
C ILE A 353 -8.03 -151.19 -20.50
N GLN A 354 -8.79 -151.08 -19.41
CA GLN A 354 -9.58 -152.19 -18.86
C GLN A 354 -10.93 -152.41 -19.57
N GLN A 355 -11.53 -151.37 -20.16
CA GLN A 355 -12.81 -151.43 -20.89
C GLN A 355 -12.64 -151.69 -22.40
N THR A 356 -11.51 -151.32 -23.01
CA THR A 356 -11.18 -151.64 -24.41
C THR A 356 -10.18 -152.78 -24.51
N GLY A 357 -10.64 -153.99 -24.19
CA GLY A 357 -10.02 -155.19 -24.75
C GLY A 357 -10.34 -155.26 -26.24
N THR A 358 -9.31 -155.31 -27.11
CA THR A 358 -9.18 -156.05 -28.40
C THR A 358 -8.23 -155.30 -29.37
N LYS A 359 -7.25 -156.05 -29.92
CA LYS A 359 -6.19 -155.68 -30.88
C LYS A 359 -6.70 -155.02 -32.17
N VAL A 360 -6.06 -153.95 -32.68
CA VAL A 360 -5.93 -153.62 -34.13
C VAL A 360 -4.72 -152.68 -34.37
N THR A 361 -4.14 -152.85 -35.56
CA THR A 361 -2.88 -152.43 -36.19
C THR A 361 -2.82 -151.02 -36.85
N VAL A 362 -1.58 -150.65 -37.23
CA VAL A 362 -1.08 -149.82 -38.38
C VAL A 362 -0.55 -148.38 -38.11
N LEU A 363 0.61 -148.12 -38.76
CA LEU A 363 1.59 -147.00 -38.86
C LEU A 363 1.05 -145.66 -39.49
N PRO A 364 1.90 -144.71 -39.99
CA PRO A 364 2.69 -143.64 -39.34
C PRO A 364 2.36 -142.20 -39.90
N ALA A 365 2.81 -141.11 -39.27
CA ALA A 365 2.94 -139.78 -39.91
C ALA A 365 3.87 -138.81 -39.14
N GLU A 366 4.87 -138.24 -39.84
CA GLU A 366 5.69 -137.08 -39.47
C GLU A 366 5.00 -135.75 -39.94
N PRO A 367 5.69 -134.58 -40.04
CA PRO A 367 5.99 -133.58 -38.99
C PRO A 367 5.46 -132.16 -39.36
N ILE A 368 5.34 -131.20 -38.43
CA ILE A 368 5.24 -129.75 -38.79
C ILE A 368 5.94 -128.86 -37.74
N GLU A 369 6.96 -128.14 -38.21
CA GLU A 369 7.60 -126.96 -37.61
C GLU A 369 6.67 -125.75 -37.61
N ILE A 370 6.70 -124.90 -36.56
CA ILE A 370 6.45 -123.45 -36.69
C ILE A 370 7.38 -122.69 -35.73
N GLU A 371 8.34 -121.99 -36.32
CA GLU A 371 9.03 -120.81 -35.78
C GLU A 371 8.08 -119.59 -35.72
N ALA A 372 8.23 -118.75 -34.70
CA ALA A 372 8.10 -117.27 -34.69
C ALA A 372 8.11 -116.81 -33.21
N SER A 373 9.13 -116.15 -32.65
CA SER A 373 9.72 -114.82 -32.93
C SER A 373 8.85 -113.62 -32.51
N HIS A 374 9.54 -112.62 -31.93
CA HIS A 374 9.13 -111.22 -31.68
C HIS A 374 8.12 -110.96 -30.54
N ALA A 375 8.20 -109.87 -29.76
CA ALA A 375 9.12 -108.74 -29.63
C ALA A 375 8.76 -107.98 -28.34
N ASP A 376 9.70 -107.15 -27.88
CA ASP A 376 9.49 -106.02 -26.99
C ASP A 376 8.20 -105.25 -27.26
N ILE A 377 7.52 -104.83 -26.18
CA ILE A 377 6.69 -103.62 -26.18
C ILE A 377 6.98 -102.87 -24.87
N GLU A 378 7.87 -101.89 -24.98
CA GLU A 378 7.74 -100.63 -24.26
C GLU A 378 6.31 -100.08 -24.44
N ARG A 379 5.66 -99.73 -23.35
CA ARG A 379 4.74 -98.59 -23.30
C ARG A 379 4.78 -98.00 -21.90
N GLY A 380 5.47 -96.87 -21.77
CA GLY A 380 5.10 -95.89 -20.76
C GLY A 380 3.71 -95.36 -21.03
N THR A 381 3.01 -94.89 -20.00
CA THR A 381 2.20 -93.67 -20.03
C THR A 381 1.53 -93.39 -18.68
N PHE A 382 1.69 -92.13 -18.24
CA PHE A 382 0.78 -91.32 -17.43
C PHE A 382 0.38 -91.84 -16.03
N LEU A 383 1.05 -91.33 -14.98
CA LEU A 383 0.67 -90.12 -14.23
C LEU A 383 1.73 -89.77 -13.18
#